data_AF-A0A1J7FXD3-F1
#
_entry.id   AF-A0A1J7FXD3-F1
#
_cell.length_a   1.000
_cell.length_b   1.000
_cell.length_c   1.000
_cell.angle_alpha   90.00
_cell.angle_beta   90.00
_cell.angle_gamma   90.00
#
_symmetry.space_group_name_H-M   'P 1'
#
loop_
_entity.id
_entity.type
_entity.pdbx_description
1 polymer ?
#
loop_
_entity_poly.entity_id
_entity_poly.type
_entity_poly.pdbx_seq_one_letter_code
_entity_poly.pdbx_strand_id
1 'polypeptide(L)'
;MAKHVINKEYLKEIDKARRDLRALISTTNCAPLMLRLAWHDAGTYDAKTRTGGPNGSIRNVQELNHSANKGLHKAVQLCEEVKTKHPILSYADIYQLAGVVAVEVTGGPTIDFIPGRKAHLERSGYDGQWTREHLKFDNSYFVELLKADSKDLLKLPTDMALVEDPKFRKYVELYATDEDAFLEDYAASHKKLSELGLTSKHVAENGPTLAQGAIAVVIAITVVILGYLIEVNRKTK
;
A
#
# COMPACT_ATOMS: atom_id res chain seq x y z
N MET A 1 23.90 16.73 -6.52
CA MET A 1 22.48 16.80 -6.09
C MET A 1 22.43 16.71 -4.58
N ALA A 2 21.51 17.40 -3.91
CA ALA A 2 21.35 17.25 -2.46
C ALA A 2 20.89 15.83 -2.10
N LYS A 3 21.43 15.28 -1.01
CA LYS A 3 21.03 13.95 -0.51
C LYS A 3 19.66 14.11 0.14
N HIS A 4 18.63 13.46 -0.42
CA HIS A 4 17.29 13.41 0.19
C HIS A 4 17.38 12.63 1.50
N VAL A 5 17.44 13.35 2.62
CA VAL A 5 17.57 12.83 3.98
C VAL A 5 16.26 13.10 4.71
N ILE A 6 15.67 12.04 5.27
CA ILE A 6 14.48 12.16 6.13
C ILE A 6 14.93 12.73 7.47
N ASN A 7 14.84 14.05 7.60
CA ASN A 7 15.15 14.79 8.82
C ASN A 7 13.87 15.04 9.64
N LYS A 8 14.02 15.61 10.85
CA LYS A 8 12.88 15.95 11.74
C LYS A 8 11.92 16.99 11.16
N GLU A 9 12.32 17.70 10.10
CA GLU A 9 11.50 18.67 9.38
C GLU A 9 10.61 17.97 8.35
N TYR A 10 11.16 17.05 7.55
CA TYR A 10 10.41 16.21 6.61
C TYR A 10 9.28 15.43 7.30
N LEU A 11 9.55 14.85 8.48
CA LEU A 11 8.54 14.15 9.27
C LEU A 11 7.40 15.10 9.71
N LYS A 12 7.73 16.29 10.23
CA LYS A 12 6.72 17.31 10.58
C LYS A 12 5.93 17.81 9.36
N GLU A 13 6.53 17.77 8.17
CA GLU A 13 5.86 18.15 6.94
C GLU A 13 4.91 17.06 6.43
N ILE A 14 5.25 15.78 6.61
CA ILE A 14 4.32 14.65 6.43
C ILE A 14 3.10 14.82 7.35
N ASP A 15 3.30 15.19 8.62
CA ASP A 15 2.18 15.42 9.56
C ASP A 15 1.25 16.56 9.10
N LYS A 16 1.80 17.63 8.50
CA LYS A 16 1.00 18.70 7.89
C LYS A 16 0.26 18.21 6.65
N ALA A 17 0.97 17.59 5.70
CA ALA A 17 0.39 17.07 4.47
C ALA A 17 -0.72 16.05 4.75
N ARG A 18 -0.60 15.22 5.79
CA ARG A 18 -1.63 14.29 6.27
C ARG A 18 -2.92 14.99 6.73
N ARG A 19 -2.83 16.21 7.29
CA ARG A 19 -3.99 17.05 7.64
C ARG A 19 -4.57 17.77 6.44
N ASP A 20 -3.73 18.36 5.59
CA ASP A 20 -4.16 19.04 4.37
C ASP A 20 -4.83 18.07 3.37
N LEU A 21 -4.30 16.85 3.22
CA LEU A 21 -4.95 15.77 2.46
C LEU A 21 -6.29 15.36 3.08
N ARG A 22 -6.37 15.22 4.41
CA ARG A 22 -7.63 14.88 5.10
C ARG A 22 -8.70 15.94 4.85
N ALA A 23 -8.35 17.22 4.96
CA ALA A 23 -9.25 18.32 4.64
C ALA A 23 -9.66 18.34 3.15
N LEU A 24 -8.70 18.21 2.23
CA LEU A 24 -8.95 18.19 0.79
C LEU A 24 -9.87 17.03 0.38
N ILE A 25 -9.57 15.81 0.83
CA ILE A 25 -10.27 14.59 0.44
C ILE A 25 -11.71 14.61 0.97
N SER A 26 -11.93 15.00 2.22
CA SER A 26 -13.28 15.14 2.79
C SER A 26 -14.08 16.29 2.16
N THR A 27 -13.43 17.39 1.75
CA THR A 27 -14.14 18.53 1.11
C THR A 27 -14.53 18.23 -0.34
N THR A 28 -13.73 17.44 -1.05
CA THR A 28 -13.91 17.14 -2.49
C THR A 28 -14.53 15.76 -2.76
N ASN A 29 -14.79 14.96 -1.72
CA ASN A 29 -15.29 13.58 -1.80
C ASN A 29 -14.49 12.67 -2.74
N CYS A 30 -13.16 12.89 -2.84
CA CYS A 30 -12.30 12.21 -3.81
C CYS A 30 -11.55 10.97 -3.28
N ALA A 31 -11.93 10.44 -2.10
CA ALA A 31 -11.19 9.35 -1.45
C ALA A 31 -10.93 8.12 -2.36
N PRO A 32 -11.91 7.58 -3.11
CA PRO A 32 -11.66 6.43 -4.01
C PRO A 32 -10.68 6.76 -5.13
N LEU A 33 -10.70 8.01 -5.60
CA LEU A 33 -9.80 8.49 -6.65
C LEU A 33 -8.36 8.64 -6.14
N MET A 34 -8.17 9.04 -4.88
CA MET A 34 -6.85 9.09 -4.23
C MET A 34 -6.32 7.71 -3.86
N LEU A 35 -7.18 6.80 -3.39
CA LEU A 35 -6.82 5.41 -3.17
C LEU A 35 -6.41 4.72 -4.48
N ARG A 36 -7.15 4.97 -5.58
CA ARG A 36 -6.81 4.51 -6.93
C ARG A 36 -5.47 5.10 -7.42
N LEU A 37 -5.19 6.38 -7.15
CA LEU A 37 -3.90 7.01 -7.47
C LEU A 37 -2.74 6.28 -6.78
N ALA A 38 -2.85 6.02 -5.48
CA ALA A 38 -1.83 5.30 -4.71
C ALA A 38 -1.65 3.85 -5.19
N TRP A 39 -2.75 3.13 -5.44
CA TRP A 39 -2.76 1.77 -5.98
C TRP A 39 -2.05 1.69 -7.33
N HIS A 40 -2.35 2.59 -8.27
CA HIS A 40 -1.78 2.53 -9.62
C HIS A 40 -0.29 2.89 -9.62
N ASP A 41 0.12 3.92 -8.86
CA ASP A 41 1.52 4.29 -8.69
C ASP A 41 2.33 3.09 -8.14
N ALA A 42 1.81 2.42 -7.10
CA ALA A 42 2.45 1.25 -6.50
C ALA A 42 2.41 -0.02 -7.37
N GLY A 43 1.33 -0.21 -8.14
CA GLY A 43 1.05 -1.43 -8.91
C GLY A 43 1.96 -1.67 -10.12
N THR A 44 2.83 -0.72 -10.47
CA THR A 44 3.80 -0.84 -11.57
C THR A 44 5.06 -1.66 -11.22
N TYR A 45 5.23 -2.09 -9.96
CA TYR A 45 6.46 -2.75 -9.50
C TYR A 45 6.65 -4.18 -10.04
N ASP A 46 7.74 -4.42 -10.77
CA ASP A 46 8.23 -5.78 -11.05
C ASP A 46 9.36 -6.16 -10.07
N ALA A 47 9.15 -7.23 -9.30
CA ALA A 47 10.14 -7.75 -8.37
C ALA A 47 11.40 -8.35 -9.04
N LYS A 48 11.34 -8.74 -10.32
CA LYS A 48 12.49 -9.32 -11.05
C LYS A 48 13.48 -8.26 -11.50
N THR A 49 12.99 -7.25 -12.23
CA THR A 49 13.80 -6.11 -12.71
C THR A 49 14.01 -5.01 -11.65
N ARG A 50 13.15 -4.98 -10.63
CA ARG A 50 13.10 -3.96 -9.56
C ARG A 50 12.79 -2.54 -10.07
N THR A 51 12.08 -2.43 -11.20
CA THR A 51 11.56 -1.18 -11.75
C THR A 51 10.09 -0.96 -11.42
N GLY A 52 9.61 0.28 -11.52
CA GLY A 52 8.25 0.68 -11.15
C GLY A 52 8.06 0.82 -9.63
N GLY A 53 6.81 0.73 -9.17
CA GLY A 53 6.44 0.78 -7.76
C GLY A 53 6.12 2.18 -7.23
N PRO A 54 5.85 2.31 -5.92
CA PRO A 54 5.34 3.52 -5.26
C PRO A 54 6.39 4.64 -5.28
N ASN A 55 6.43 5.36 -6.39
CA ASN A 55 7.54 6.23 -6.78
C ASN A 55 7.05 7.52 -7.47
N GLY A 56 5.77 7.87 -7.35
CA GLY A 56 5.21 9.12 -7.88
C GLY A 56 5.30 9.25 -9.39
N SER A 57 5.49 8.15 -10.12
CA SER A 57 5.58 8.12 -11.59
C SER A 57 4.28 8.55 -12.25
N ILE A 58 3.16 8.36 -11.57
CA ILE A 58 1.81 8.55 -12.09
C ILE A 58 1.44 9.98 -12.47
N ARG A 59 2.36 10.94 -12.26
CA ARG A 59 2.24 12.33 -12.69
C ARG A 59 2.74 12.62 -14.12
N ASN A 60 3.54 11.72 -14.71
CA ASN A 60 4.17 11.99 -16.01
C ASN A 60 3.15 11.80 -17.14
N VAL A 61 3.24 12.60 -18.20
CA VAL A 61 2.24 12.61 -19.31
C VAL A 61 2.13 11.24 -19.98
N GLN A 62 3.26 10.55 -20.19
CA GLN A 62 3.28 9.19 -20.71
C GLN A 62 2.46 8.26 -19.81
N GLU A 63 2.68 8.30 -18.49
CA GLU A 63 1.96 7.46 -17.55
C GLU A 63 0.46 7.77 -17.49
N LEU A 64 0.10 9.04 -17.37
CA LEU A 64 -1.30 9.50 -17.27
C LEU A 64 -2.14 9.11 -18.49
N ASN A 65 -1.52 9.03 -19.67
CA ASN A 65 -2.18 8.69 -20.92
C ASN A 65 -2.45 7.18 -21.10
N HIS A 66 -1.99 6.31 -20.19
CA HIS A 66 -2.41 4.91 -20.21
C HIS A 66 -3.86 4.77 -19.68
N SER A 67 -4.63 3.80 -20.20
CA SER A 67 -6.09 3.80 -20.10
C SER A 67 -6.72 3.55 -18.71
N ALA A 68 -5.95 3.19 -17.68
CA ALA A 68 -6.35 3.17 -16.25
C ALA A 68 -5.99 4.47 -15.54
N ASN A 69 -4.98 5.16 -16.05
CA ASN A 69 -4.61 6.45 -15.52
C ASN A 69 -5.50 7.55 -16.14
N LYS A 70 -6.37 7.17 -17.09
CA LYS A 70 -7.64 7.83 -17.40
C LYS A 70 -8.38 8.24 -16.11
N GLY A 71 -8.59 9.54 -15.97
CA GLY A 71 -9.19 10.17 -14.79
C GLY A 71 -8.22 10.52 -13.66
N LEU A 72 -7.06 9.86 -13.55
CA LEU A 72 -6.07 10.14 -12.50
C LEU A 72 -5.34 11.47 -12.67
N HIS A 73 -5.43 12.12 -13.84
CA HIS A 73 -5.00 13.52 -13.99
C HIS A 73 -5.69 14.45 -12.99
N LYS A 74 -6.96 14.19 -12.61
CA LYS A 74 -7.68 14.95 -11.58
C LYS A 74 -7.08 14.71 -10.19
N ALA A 75 -6.69 13.47 -9.91
CA ALA A 75 -6.07 13.08 -8.64
C ALA A 75 -4.68 13.73 -8.49
N VAL A 76 -3.88 13.71 -9.56
CA VAL A 76 -2.58 14.39 -9.64
C VAL A 76 -2.74 15.89 -9.47
N GLN A 77 -3.72 16.52 -10.13
CA GLN A 77 -4.00 17.95 -10.00
C GLN A 77 -4.40 18.35 -8.57
N LEU A 78 -5.29 17.59 -7.93
CA LEU A 78 -5.68 17.80 -6.52
C LEU A 78 -4.48 17.62 -5.57
N CYS A 79 -3.62 16.63 -5.82
CA CYS A 79 -2.38 16.47 -5.06
C CYS A 79 -1.36 17.60 -5.31
N GLU A 80 -1.43 18.33 -6.43
CA GLU A 80 -0.53 19.46 -6.70
C GLU A 80 -0.78 20.64 -5.73
N GLU A 81 -2.03 20.84 -5.29
CA GLU A 81 -2.38 21.83 -4.27
C GLU A 81 -1.65 21.54 -2.94
N VAL A 82 -1.55 20.26 -2.56
CA VAL A 82 -0.81 19.78 -1.39
C VAL A 82 0.70 19.84 -1.63
N LYS A 83 1.16 19.45 -2.83
CA LYS A 83 2.58 19.50 -3.24
C LYS A 83 3.16 20.91 -3.16
N THR A 84 2.37 21.91 -3.59
CA THR A 84 2.71 23.33 -3.58
C THR A 84 2.90 23.86 -2.16
N LYS A 85 2.03 23.46 -1.22
CA LYS A 85 2.16 23.81 0.21
C LYS A 85 3.35 23.13 0.89
N HIS A 86 3.68 21.91 0.46
CA HIS A 86 4.74 21.08 1.06
C HIS A 86 5.87 20.80 0.06
N PRO A 87 6.66 21.84 -0.32
CA PRO A 87 7.61 21.75 -1.42
C PRO A 87 8.73 20.72 -1.18
N ILE A 88 9.12 20.46 0.07
CA ILE A 88 10.17 19.49 0.41
C ILE A 88 9.77 18.02 0.23
N LEU A 89 8.47 17.70 0.30
CA LEU A 89 7.97 16.33 0.19
C LEU A 89 8.06 15.80 -1.25
N SER A 90 8.37 14.52 -1.41
CA SER A 90 8.31 13.86 -2.72
C SER A 90 6.87 13.63 -3.18
N TYR A 91 6.64 13.67 -4.49
CA TYR A 91 5.35 13.28 -5.09
C TYR A 91 4.92 11.87 -4.69
N ALA A 92 5.89 10.96 -4.64
CA ALA A 92 5.69 9.56 -4.25
C ALA A 92 5.16 9.43 -2.81
N ASP A 93 5.73 10.19 -1.86
CA ASP A 93 5.19 10.19 -0.50
C ASP A 93 3.82 10.86 -0.42
N ILE A 94 3.56 11.93 -1.17
CA ILE A 94 2.24 12.59 -1.19
C ILE A 94 1.16 11.65 -1.73
N TYR A 95 1.40 10.93 -2.84
CA TYR A 95 0.38 10.05 -3.43
C TYR A 95 0.10 8.83 -2.55
N GLN A 96 1.13 8.21 -1.97
CA GLN A 96 0.94 7.09 -1.05
C GLN A 96 0.30 7.55 0.28
N LEU A 97 0.63 8.76 0.77
CA LEU A 97 -0.06 9.36 1.92
C LEU A 97 -1.51 9.73 1.60
N ALA A 98 -1.82 10.15 0.38
CA ALA A 98 -3.19 10.40 -0.07
C ALA A 98 -4.02 9.11 -0.10
N GLY A 99 -3.42 7.98 -0.49
CA GLY A 99 -4.03 6.65 -0.41
C GLY A 99 -4.32 6.22 1.03
N VAL A 100 -3.34 6.36 1.94
CA VAL A 100 -3.53 6.08 3.37
C VAL A 100 -4.62 6.96 3.97
N VAL A 101 -4.56 8.28 3.75
CA VAL A 101 -5.57 9.21 4.28
C VAL A 101 -6.95 8.95 3.67
N ALA A 102 -7.04 8.54 2.40
CA ALA A 102 -8.32 8.16 1.80
C ALA A 102 -9.00 7.00 2.53
N VAL A 103 -8.26 5.98 2.95
CA VAL A 103 -8.78 4.88 3.78
C VAL A 103 -9.20 5.41 5.15
N GLU A 104 -8.34 6.19 5.83
CA GLU A 104 -8.64 6.71 7.16
C GLU A 104 -9.84 7.68 7.23
N VAL A 105 -10.18 8.40 6.15
CA VAL A 105 -11.34 9.33 6.14
C VAL A 105 -12.64 8.66 5.70
N THR A 106 -12.58 7.44 5.17
CA THR A 106 -13.76 6.66 4.72
C THR A 106 -14.18 5.58 5.72
N GLY A 107 -13.60 5.60 6.93
CA GLY A 107 -13.90 4.68 8.03
C GLY A 107 -12.94 3.49 8.17
N GLY A 108 -11.99 3.33 7.24
CA GLY A 108 -11.05 2.22 7.23
C GLY A 108 -9.93 2.33 8.28
N PRO A 109 -9.08 1.29 8.38
CA PRO A 109 -8.06 1.16 9.40
C PRO A 109 -6.98 2.24 9.33
N THR A 110 -6.33 2.51 10.46
CA THR A 110 -5.12 3.35 10.48
C THR A 110 -3.95 2.59 9.87
N ILE A 111 -3.31 3.16 8.86
CA ILE A 111 -2.18 2.53 8.17
C ILE A 111 -0.89 3.30 8.51
N ASP A 112 0.10 2.55 9.01
CA ASP A 112 1.47 3.04 9.23
C ASP A 112 2.04 3.58 7.92
N PHE A 113 2.47 4.85 7.94
CA PHE A 113 3.08 5.49 6.78
C PHE A 113 4.58 5.71 7.01
N ILE A 114 5.42 4.95 6.31
CA ILE A 114 6.88 5.18 6.26
C ILE A 114 7.21 6.15 5.11
N PRO A 115 7.80 7.33 5.36
CA PRO A 115 8.22 8.28 4.32
C PRO A 115 9.59 7.97 3.69
N GLY A 116 9.84 8.55 2.51
CA GLY A 116 11.15 8.64 1.87
C GLY A 116 11.24 8.10 0.44
N ARG A 117 10.10 7.97 -0.24
CA ARG A 117 10.02 7.52 -1.65
C ARG A 117 10.57 8.59 -2.62
N LYS A 118 10.96 8.17 -3.83
CA LYS A 118 11.58 9.03 -4.87
C LYS A 118 10.85 8.90 -6.21
N ALA A 119 11.01 9.88 -7.09
CA ALA A 119 10.30 10.02 -8.37
C ALA A 119 10.75 9.02 -9.49
N HIS A 120 9.82 8.42 -10.25
CA HIS A 120 10.09 7.67 -11.52
C HIS A 120 9.08 8.01 -12.66
N LEU A 121 8.86 7.10 -13.64
CA LEU A 121 7.92 7.15 -14.79
C LEU A 121 7.33 5.74 -15.25
N GLU A 122 6.01 5.66 -15.54
CA GLU A 122 5.16 4.81 -16.46
C GLU A 122 4.15 3.64 -16.05
N ARG A 123 2.88 3.75 -16.57
CA ARG A 123 1.72 2.78 -16.91
C ARG A 123 0.50 2.66 -15.92
N SER A 124 -0.79 2.29 -16.21
CA SER A 124 -1.46 1.16 -16.95
C SER A 124 -3.00 1.40 -17.36
N GLY A 125 -3.94 0.40 -17.41
CA GLY A 125 -5.12 0.30 -18.38
C GLY A 125 -6.73 0.34 -18.21
N TYR A 126 -7.52 0.43 -17.10
CA TYR A 126 -9.04 0.30 -17.04
C TYR A 126 -9.92 1.33 -16.20
N ASP A 127 -11.29 1.38 -16.35
CA ASP A 127 -12.30 2.38 -15.80
C ASP A 127 -13.63 1.73 -15.26
N GLY A 128 -14.27 2.22 -14.16
CA GLY A 128 -15.51 1.64 -13.54
C GLY A 128 -15.87 1.97 -12.05
N GLN A 129 -16.97 1.43 -11.48
CA GLN A 129 -17.42 1.57 -10.05
C GLN A 129 -17.90 0.25 -9.40
N TRP A 130 -17.46 -0.09 -8.17
CA TRP A 130 -17.67 -1.41 -7.55
C TRP A 130 -18.71 -1.52 -6.41
N THR A 131 -18.99 -0.45 -5.63
CA THR A 131 -19.85 -0.53 -4.43
C THR A 131 -20.94 0.55 -4.43
N ARG A 132 -22.06 0.30 -3.73
CA ARG A 132 -23.19 1.25 -3.62
C ARG A 132 -22.81 2.51 -2.83
N GLU A 133 -22.15 2.32 -1.68
CA GLU A 133 -21.62 3.40 -0.85
C GLU A 133 -20.13 3.63 -1.16
N HIS A 134 -19.84 4.19 -2.34
CA HIS A 134 -18.46 4.33 -2.83
C HIS A 134 -17.56 5.27 -2.00
N LEU A 135 -18.04 5.88 -0.89
CA LEU A 135 -17.25 6.67 0.06
C LEU A 135 -17.10 5.99 1.43
N LYS A 136 -17.55 4.75 1.59
CA LYS A 136 -17.37 3.94 2.79
C LYS A 136 -16.31 2.88 2.52
N PHE A 137 -15.39 2.69 3.46
CA PHE A 137 -14.41 1.61 3.43
C PHE A 137 -14.84 0.51 4.41
N ASP A 138 -15.42 -0.56 3.86
CA ASP A 138 -16.01 -1.68 4.59
C ASP A 138 -15.86 -2.98 3.77
N ASN A 139 -16.37 -4.10 4.28
CA ASN A 139 -16.31 -5.39 3.60
C ASN A 139 -17.34 -5.55 2.45
N SER A 140 -18.12 -4.53 2.11
CA SER A 140 -19.22 -4.61 1.14
C SER A 140 -18.78 -5.11 -0.24
N TYR A 141 -17.51 -4.90 -0.63
CA TYR A 141 -16.94 -5.48 -1.85
C TYR A 141 -17.08 -7.01 -1.87
N PHE A 142 -16.68 -7.72 -0.80
CA PHE A 142 -16.76 -9.19 -0.75
C PHE A 142 -18.20 -9.68 -0.59
N VAL A 143 -19.01 -8.97 0.21
CA VAL A 143 -20.43 -9.26 0.41
C VAL A 143 -21.22 -9.13 -0.89
N GLU A 144 -20.99 -8.09 -1.70
CA GLU A 144 -21.60 -7.95 -3.02
C GLU A 144 -21.00 -8.95 -4.02
N LEU A 145 -19.69 -9.21 -3.98
CA LEU A 145 -19.00 -10.12 -4.89
C LEU A 145 -19.59 -11.55 -4.84
N LEU A 146 -19.96 -12.05 -3.66
CA LEU A 146 -20.61 -13.37 -3.50
C LEU A 146 -22.07 -13.44 -3.99
N LYS A 147 -22.77 -12.31 -4.21
CA LYS A 147 -24.17 -12.29 -4.66
C LYS A 147 -24.26 -12.57 -6.17
N ALA A 148 -25.11 -13.53 -6.55
CA ALA A 148 -25.20 -13.99 -7.94
C ALA A 148 -25.77 -12.97 -8.96
N ASP A 149 -26.53 -11.96 -8.51
CA ASP A 149 -27.38 -11.13 -9.38
C ASP A 149 -27.41 -9.64 -8.98
N SER A 150 -26.23 -9.04 -8.80
CA SER A 150 -26.06 -7.62 -8.44
C SER A 150 -26.12 -6.70 -9.67
N LYS A 151 -27.28 -6.61 -10.33
CA LYS A 151 -27.45 -5.94 -11.65
C LYS A 151 -26.96 -4.49 -11.76
N ASP A 152 -26.83 -3.77 -10.64
CA ASP A 152 -26.43 -2.36 -10.59
C ASP A 152 -24.93 -2.13 -10.30
N LEU A 153 -24.14 -3.19 -10.07
CA LEU A 153 -22.74 -3.10 -9.62
C LEU A 153 -21.76 -3.76 -10.56
N LEU A 154 -20.57 -3.17 -10.72
CA LEU A 154 -19.51 -3.75 -11.54
C LEU A 154 -18.89 -4.98 -10.85
N LYS A 155 -18.73 -6.04 -11.64
CA LYS A 155 -17.83 -7.15 -11.34
C LYS A 155 -16.97 -7.37 -12.58
N LEU A 156 -15.66 -7.14 -12.48
CA LEU A 156 -14.74 -7.49 -13.54
C LEU A 156 -14.49 -9.01 -13.54
N PRO A 157 -14.05 -9.59 -14.67
CA PRO A 157 -13.56 -10.97 -14.70
C PRO A 157 -12.45 -11.25 -13.67
N THR A 158 -11.66 -10.23 -13.30
CA THR A 158 -10.64 -10.32 -12.24
C THR A 158 -11.23 -10.41 -10.83
N ASP A 159 -12.39 -9.80 -10.58
CA ASP A 159 -13.11 -9.94 -9.31
C ASP A 159 -13.74 -11.34 -9.22
N MET A 160 -14.37 -11.79 -10.31
CA MET A 160 -14.97 -13.14 -10.38
C MET A 160 -13.93 -14.26 -10.23
N ALA A 161 -12.71 -14.08 -10.76
CA ALA A 161 -11.61 -15.02 -10.56
C ALA A 161 -11.26 -15.28 -9.08
N LEU A 162 -11.55 -14.32 -8.17
CA LEU A 162 -11.38 -14.51 -6.72
C LEU A 162 -12.44 -15.46 -6.12
N VAL A 163 -13.61 -15.55 -6.75
CA VAL A 163 -14.75 -16.41 -6.35
C VAL A 163 -14.63 -17.82 -6.96
N GLU A 164 -13.99 -17.91 -8.12
CA GLU A 164 -13.81 -19.12 -8.93
C GLU A 164 -12.60 -19.96 -8.49
N ASP A 165 -11.44 -19.36 -8.16
CA ASP A 165 -10.28 -20.10 -7.66
C ASP A 165 -10.45 -20.46 -6.16
N PRO A 166 -10.40 -21.75 -5.77
CA PRO A 166 -10.64 -22.16 -4.37
C PRO A 166 -9.65 -21.62 -3.33
N LYS A 167 -8.46 -21.16 -3.73
CA LYS A 167 -7.45 -20.59 -2.81
C LYS A 167 -7.74 -19.13 -2.49
N PHE A 168 -8.32 -18.39 -3.44
CA PHE A 168 -8.80 -17.03 -3.23
C PHE A 168 -10.21 -17.01 -2.62
N ARG A 169 -11.08 -17.92 -3.04
CA ARG A 169 -12.48 -17.98 -2.60
C ARG A 169 -12.63 -18.01 -1.08
N LYS A 170 -11.82 -18.81 -0.38
CA LYS A 170 -11.82 -18.87 1.09
C LYS A 170 -11.54 -17.53 1.78
N TYR A 171 -10.82 -16.60 1.13
CA TYR A 171 -10.59 -15.26 1.65
C TYR A 171 -11.78 -14.34 1.34
N VAL A 172 -12.41 -14.48 0.16
CA VAL A 172 -13.67 -13.76 -0.15
C VAL A 172 -14.77 -14.15 0.84
N GLU A 173 -14.91 -15.44 1.16
CA GLU A 173 -15.88 -15.95 2.13
C GLU A 173 -15.55 -15.54 3.58
N LEU A 174 -14.26 -15.52 3.96
CA LEU A 174 -13.81 -14.95 5.24
C LEU A 174 -14.17 -13.46 5.35
N TYR A 175 -13.64 -12.63 4.44
CA TYR A 175 -13.81 -11.18 4.52
C TYR A 175 -15.28 -10.72 4.38
N ALA A 176 -16.13 -11.48 3.68
CA ALA A 176 -17.57 -11.23 3.61
C ALA A 176 -18.34 -11.57 4.90
N THR A 177 -17.72 -12.29 5.85
CA THR A 177 -18.33 -12.69 7.13
C THR A 177 -17.65 -12.10 8.35
N ASP A 178 -16.38 -11.70 8.22
CA ASP A 178 -15.54 -11.08 9.24
C ASP A 178 -14.89 -9.80 8.67
N GLU A 179 -15.39 -8.64 9.10
CA GLU A 179 -14.87 -7.34 8.67
C GLU A 179 -13.55 -6.99 9.38
N ASP A 180 -13.39 -7.33 10.67
CA ASP A 180 -12.16 -7.04 11.42
C ASP A 180 -10.96 -7.78 10.80
N ALA A 181 -11.13 -9.05 10.44
CA ALA A 181 -10.12 -9.84 9.71
C ALA A 181 -9.78 -9.22 8.34
N PHE A 182 -10.77 -8.66 7.64
CA PHE A 182 -10.51 -7.91 6.40
C PHE A 182 -9.70 -6.64 6.67
N LEU A 183 -10.05 -5.83 7.67
CA LEU A 183 -9.36 -4.57 7.94
C LEU A 183 -7.90 -4.81 8.40
N GLU A 184 -7.63 -5.87 9.17
CA GLU A 184 -6.26 -6.25 9.57
C GLU A 184 -5.41 -6.69 8.36
N ASP A 185 -5.85 -7.69 7.58
CA ASP A 185 -5.11 -8.19 6.42
C ASP A 185 -5.00 -7.11 5.31
N TYR A 186 -5.98 -6.21 5.19
CA TYR A 186 -5.92 -5.06 4.31
C TYR A 186 -4.84 -4.06 4.74
N ALA A 187 -4.80 -3.67 6.02
CA ALA A 187 -3.80 -2.72 6.51
C ALA A 187 -2.36 -3.27 6.33
N ALA A 188 -2.15 -4.55 6.63
CA ALA A 188 -0.87 -5.23 6.41
C ALA A 188 -0.50 -5.28 4.91
N SER A 189 -1.46 -5.59 4.03
CA SER A 189 -1.26 -5.67 2.59
C SER A 189 -1.00 -4.30 1.94
N HIS A 190 -1.77 -3.27 2.31
CA HIS A 190 -1.61 -1.90 1.82
C HIS A 190 -0.26 -1.33 2.24
N LYS A 191 0.16 -1.53 3.50
CA LYS A 191 1.48 -1.12 3.98
C LYS A 191 2.59 -1.72 3.11
N LYS A 192 2.58 -3.06 2.95
CA LYS A 192 3.54 -3.82 2.14
C LYS A 192 3.58 -3.39 0.67
N LEU A 193 2.42 -3.07 0.07
CA LEU A 193 2.31 -2.51 -1.27
C LEU A 193 2.98 -1.13 -1.35
N SER A 194 2.65 -0.23 -0.42
CA SER A 194 3.17 1.15 -0.40
C SER A 194 4.69 1.21 -0.16
N GLU A 195 5.29 0.13 0.35
CA GLU A 195 6.72 0.01 0.64
C GLU A 195 7.49 -0.79 -0.44
N LEU A 196 6.87 -1.20 -1.55
CA LEU A 196 7.55 -1.92 -2.62
C LEU A 196 8.76 -1.14 -3.17
N GLY A 197 9.90 -1.80 -3.27
CA GLY A 197 11.18 -1.20 -3.68
C GLY A 197 11.86 -0.30 -2.64
N LEU A 198 11.20 0.05 -1.53
CA LEU A 198 11.78 0.90 -0.48
C LEU A 198 12.96 0.19 0.20
N THR A 199 14.13 0.83 0.20
CA THR A 199 15.32 0.30 0.88
C THR A 199 15.50 1.01 2.22
N SER A 200 14.98 0.40 3.29
CA SER A 200 15.14 0.93 4.65
C SER A 200 16.62 0.89 5.08
N LYS A 201 17.26 2.06 4.96
CA LYS A 201 18.60 2.35 5.51
C LYS A 201 18.59 3.54 6.49
N HIS A 202 17.41 3.98 6.91
CA HIS A 202 17.21 5.21 7.68
C HIS A 202 16.26 5.05 8.88
N VAL A 203 16.26 3.86 9.51
CA VAL A 203 16.14 3.82 10.98
C VAL A 203 17.49 4.28 11.54
N ALA A 204 17.47 5.16 12.54
CA ALA A 204 18.69 5.83 13.01
C ALA A 204 19.68 4.89 13.70
N GLU A 205 20.97 5.22 13.61
CA GLU A 205 22.06 4.56 14.33
C GLU A 205 21.95 4.82 15.84
N ASN A 206 21.18 3.98 16.53
CA ASN A 206 21.20 3.80 18.00
C ASN A 206 20.65 2.40 18.41
N GLY A 207 20.78 1.42 17.52
CA GLY A 207 20.53 0.00 17.80
C GLY A 207 21.85 -0.76 18.07
N PRO A 208 21.79 -1.96 18.67
CA PRO A 208 22.97 -2.81 18.85
C PRO A 208 23.65 -3.09 17.50
N THR A 209 24.99 -3.05 17.48
CA THR A 209 25.74 -3.06 16.23
C THR A 209 25.66 -4.41 15.51
N LEU A 210 25.95 -4.42 14.20
CA LEU A 210 25.77 -5.59 13.32
C LEU A 210 26.44 -6.88 13.84
N ALA A 211 27.51 -6.75 14.62
CA ALA A 211 28.18 -7.87 15.30
C ALA A 211 27.26 -8.63 16.27
N GLN A 212 26.39 -7.93 17.01
CA GLN A 212 25.48 -8.53 17.98
C GLN A 212 24.35 -9.32 17.29
N GLY A 213 23.86 -8.82 16.15
CA GLY A 213 22.89 -9.55 15.31
C GLY A 213 23.48 -10.82 14.69
N ALA A 214 24.72 -10.76 14.20
CA ALA A 214 25.41 -11.94 13.65
C ALA A 214 25.62 -13.03 14.72
N ILE A 215 26.03 -12.65 15.94
CA ILE A 215 26.20 -13.59 17.06
C ILE A 215 24.86 -14.26 17.43
N ALA A 216 23.76 -13.51 17.49
CA ALA A 216 22.44 -14.07 17.80
C ALA A 216 21.98 -15.12 16.77
N VAL A 217 22.19 -14.85 15.47
CA VAL A 217 21.85 -15.79 14.38
C VAL A 217 22.72 -17.05 14.45
N VAL A 218 24.03 -16.92 14.70
CA VAL A 218 24.92 -18.08 14.88
C VAL A 218 24.49 -18.93 16.07
N ILE A 219 24.22 -18.32 17.23
CA ILE A 219 23.74 -19.05 18.42
C ILE A 219 22.43 -19.78 18.14
N ALA A 220 21.45 -19.14 17.49
CA ALA A 220 20.18 -19.77 17.15
C ALA A 220 20.36 -20.99 16.22
N ILE A 221 21.19 -20.87 15.18
CA ILE A 221 21.51 -21.98 14.27
C ILE A 221 22.22 -23.11 15.03
N THR A 222 23.21 -22.80 15.88
CA THR A 222 23.92 -23.79 16.69
C THR A 222 22.99 -24.53 17.64
N VAL A 223 22.08 -23.84 18.33
CA VAL A 223 21.10 -24.45 19.26
C VAL A 223 20.11 -25.36 18.51
N VAL A 224 19.63 -24.95 17.33
CA VAL A 224 18.74 -25.80 16.50
C VAL A 224 19.46 -27.05 16.02
N ILE A 225 20.72 -26.93 15.55
CA ILE A 225 21.53 -28.09 15.12
C ILE A 225 21.81 -29.03 16.31
N LEU A 226 22.19 -28.49 17.47
CA LEU A 226 22.48 -29.30 18.66
C LEU A 226 21.22 -30.01 19.18
N GLY A 227 20.08 -29.32 19.22
CA GLY A 227 18.79 -29.90 19.59
C GLY A 227 18.34 -31.02 18.65
N TYR A 228 18.52 -30.83 17.34
CA TYR A 228 18.25 -31.88 16.34
C TYR A 228 19.16 -33.10 16.53
N LEU A 229 20.48 -32.89 16.72
CA LEU A 229 21.43 -33.98 16.97
C LEU A 229 21.14 -34.74 18.27
N ILE A 230 20.72 -34.04 19.33
CA ILE A 230 20.30 -34.65 20.60
C ILE A 230 19.05 -35.51 20.40
N GLU A 231 18.00 -34.99 19.75
CA GLU A 231 16.75 -35.73 19.55
C GLU A 231 16.88 -36.89 18.54
N VAL A 232 17.80 -36.80 17.57
CA VAL A 232 18.18 -37.95 16.72
C VAL A 232 18.90 -39.02 17.55
N ASN A 233 19.91 -38.65 18.33
CA ASN A 233 20.66 -39.59 19.18
C ASN A 233 19.76 -40.25 20.26
N ARG A 234 18.70 -39.55 20.71
CA ARG A 234 17.66 -40.04 21.63
C ARG A 234 16.64 -40.98 20.97
N LYS A 235 16.68 -41.15 19.65
CA LYS A 235 15.87 -42.10 18.86
C LYS A 235 16.69 -43.26 18.28
N THR A 236 18.01 -43.23 18.44
CA THR A 236 18.95 -44.30 18.03
C THR A 236 19.53 -45.06 19.23
N LYS A 237 18.84 -45.01 20.37
CA LYS A 237 19.07 -45.79 21.59
C LYS A 237 17.74 -46.31 22.11
#